data_AF-A0AAD8TQ21-F1
#
_entry.id   AF-A0AAD8TQ21-F1
#
_cell.length_a   1.000
_cell.length_b   1.000
_cell.length_c   1.000
_cell.angle_alpha   90.00
_cell.angle_beta   90.00
_cell.angle_gamma   90.00
#
_symmetry.space_group_name_H-M   'P 1'
#
loop_
_entity.id
_entity.type
_entity.pdbx_description
1 polymer ?
#
loop_
_entity_poly.entity_id
_entity_poly.type
_entity_poly.pdbx_seq_one_letter_code
_entity_poly.pdbx_strand_id
1 'polypeptide(L)'
;MRRLCSLAGGRSRTYAERFPSLLDPLPGLRSPPALHDEDPPPPHTEVTTLPNGVRIASQDIPGPMCCVGVTVAAGSVHETPSSAGAAHMLERLAFHETRNRSLGEIKVKVVLCPLSWMICCSLGG
;
A
#
# COMPACT_ATOMS: atom_id res chain seq x y z
N MET A 1 59.87 -4.78 38.54
CA MET A 1 59.21 -4.42 37.25
C MET A 1 57.70 -4.48 37.41
N ARG A 2 57.03 -3.35 37.68
CA ARG A 2 55.57 -3.24 37.71
C ARG A 2 55.17 -2.44 36.47
N ARG A 3 54.48 -3.06 35.50
CA ARG A 3 53.88 -2.33 34.37
C ARG A 3 52.53 -1.79 34.83
N LEU A 4 52.40 -0.46 34.87
CA LEU A 4 51.13 0.24 35.02
C LEU A 4 50.38 0.13 33.68
N CYS A 5 49.26 -0.57 33.66
CA CYS A 5 48.27 -0.44 32.58
C CYS A 5 47.61 0.93 32.69
N SER A 6 47.83 1.78 31.68
CA SER A 6 47.13 3.06 31.53
C SER A 6 45.67 2.78 31.14
N LEU A 7 44.75 3.14 32.03
CA LEU A 7 43.32 3.21 31.74
C LEU A 7 43.07 4.42 30.84
N ALA A 8 43.08 4.20 29.52
CA ALA A 8 42.56 5.17 28.57
C ALA A 8 41.03 5.24 28.73
N GLY A 9 40.54 6.36 29.24
CA GLY A 9 39.13 6.62 29.49
C GLY A 9 38.28 6.46 28.24
N GLY A 10 37.28 5.59 28.32
CA GLY A 10 36.23 5.46 27.31
C GLY A 10 35.38 6.73 27.27
N ARG A 11 35.62 7.57 26.27
CA ARG A 11 34.71 8.68 25.94
C ARG A 11 33.41 8.09 25.41
N SER A 12 32.33 8.25 26.15
CA SER A 12 30.97 8.02 25.66
C SER A 12 30.71 8.99 24.50
N ARG A 13 30.55 8.47 23.27
CA ARG A 13 30.23 9.27 22.08
C ARG A 13 28.88 9.97 22.31
N THR A 14 28.85 11.28 22.11
CA THR A 14 27.63 12.07 22.18
C THR A 14 26.65 11.60 21.10
N TYR A 15 25.35 11.76 21.34
CA TYR A 15 24.30 11.37 20.38
C TYR A 15 24.49 12.03 18.99
N ALA A 16 25.08 13.23 18.95
CA ALA A 16 25.43 13.94 17.72
C ALA A 16 26.54 13.27 16.89
N GLU A 17 27.43 12.49 17.50
CA GLU A 17 28.41 11.67 16.75
C GLU A 17 27.81 10.34 16.25
N ARG A 18 26.60 10.00 16.69
CA ARG A 18 25.94 8.74 16.36
C ARG A 18 25.10 8.81 15.08
N PHE A 19 24.66 10.02 14.70
CA PHE A 19 23.86 10.25 13.51
C PHE A 19 24.46 11.42 12.72
N PRO A 20 24.64 11.27 11.39
CA PRO A 20 25.06 12.39 10.55
C PRO A 20 24.05 13.54 10.65
N SER A 21 24.54 14.76 10.49
CA SER A 21 23.71 15.96 10.37
C SER A 21 22.63 15.73 9.28
N LEU A 22 21.38 16.14 9.55
CA LEU A 22 20.30 16.08 8.56
C LEU A 22 20.48 17.10 7.42
N LEU A 23 21.38 18.07 7.61
CA LEU A 23 21.66 19.12 6.64
C LEU A 23 22.72 18.68 5.62
N ASP A 24 23.49 17.64 5.94
CA ASP A 24 24.51 17.08 5.05
C ASP A 24 23.96 15.80 4.39
N PRO A 25 24.14 15.62 3.07
CA PRO A 25 23.68 14.42 2.39
C PRO A 25 24.36 13.19 2.97
N LEU A 26 23.59 12.11 3.12
CA LEU A 26 24.09 10.86 3.71
C LEU A 26 25.23 10.29 2.83
N PRO A 27 26.44 10.10 3.38
CA PRO A 27 27.56 9.58 2.61
C PRO A 27 27.23 8.22 1.99
N GLY A 28 27.42 8.09 0.67
CA GLY A 28 27.20 6.84 -0.06
C GLY A 28 25.77 6.60 -0.55
N LEU A 29 24.81 7.51 -0.30
CA LEU A 29 23.47 7.42 -0.89
C LEU A 29 23.51 7.80 -2.37
N ARG A 30 23.12 6.88 -3.26
CA ARG A 30 22.91 7.18 -4.68
C ARG A 30 21.45 7.56 -4.89
N SER A 31 21.17 8.80 -5.27
CA SER A 31 19.81 9.21 -5.64
C SER A 31 19.47 8.64 -7.03
N PRO A 32 18.26 8.10 -7.23
CA PRO A 32 17.79 7.77 -8.58
C PRO A 32 17.74 9.04 -9.43
N PRO A 33 17.90 8.93 -10.76
CA PRO A 33 17.69 10.07 -11.64
C PRO A 33 16.28 10.61 -11.43
N ALA A 34 16.16 11.94 -11.36
CA ALA A 34 14.86 12.59 -11.31
C ALA A 34 14.04 12.19 -12.56
N LEU A 35 12.72 12.07 -12.39
CA LEU A 35 11.83 12.00 -13.53
C LEU A 35 12.01 13.29 -14.34
N HIS A 36 11.90 13.18 -15.67
CA HIS A 36 12.06 14.32 -16.57
C HIS A 36 11.05 15.42 -16.24
N ASP A 37 11.46 16.69 -16.36
CA ASP A 37 10.63 17.88 -16.09
C ASP A 37 9.50 18.09 -17.12
N GLU A 38 9.37 17.19 -18.09
CA GLU A 38 8.28 17.22 -19.07
C GLU A 38 6.96 16.95 -18.37
N ASP A 39 5.97 17.81 -18.58
CA ASP A 39 4.61 17.58 -18.12
C ASP A 39 4.14 16.22 -18.66
N PRO A 40 3.89 15.21 -17.80
CA PRO A 40 3.49 13.91 -18.29
C PRO A 40 2.17 14.06 -19.05
N PRO A 41 2.00 13.33 -20.16
CA PRO A 41 0.72 13.33 -20.87
C PRO A 41 -0.39 12.91 -19.89
N PRO A 42 -1.63 13.37 -20.11
CA PRO A 42 -2.75 12.97 -19.28
C PRO A 42 -2.79 11.43 -19.20
N PRO A 43 -2.96 10.87 -18.00
CA PRO A 43 -2.77 9.45 -17.80
C PRO A 43 -3.79 8.66 -18.62
N HIS A 44 -3.29 7.73 -19.43
CA HIS A 44 -4.12 6.91 -20.31
C HIS A 44 -4.67 5.71 -19.54
N THR A 45 -5.99 5.50 -19.62
CA THR A 45 -6.64 4.32 -19.05
C THR A 45 -6.71 3.21 -20.09
N GLU A 46 -5.96 2.14 -19.86
CA GLU A 46 -6.03 0.93 -20.68
C GLU A 46 -7.05 -0.03 -20.10
N VAL A 47 -8.03 -0.43 -20.92
CA VAL A 47 -9.04 -1.43 -20.53
C VAL A 47 -8.82 -2.70 -21.31
N THR A 48 -8.45 -3.76 -20.61
CA THR A 48 -8.31 -5.11 -21.19
C THR A 48 -9.44 -6.01 -20.69
N THR A 49 -10.01 -6.81 -21.59
CA THR A 49 -11.04 -7.79 -21.24
C THR A 49 -10.45 -9.18 -21.42
N LEU A 50 -10.39 -9.94 -20.33
CA LEU A 50 -9.92 -11.32 -20.33
C LEU A 50 -10.96 -12.25 -20.99
N PRO A 51 -10.56 -13.43 -21.50
CA PRO A 51 -11.49 -14.36 -22.14
C PRO A 51 -12.59 -14.90 -21.21
N ASN A 52 -12.43 -14.76 -19.89
CA ASN A 52 -13.44 -15.10 -18.89
C ASN A 52 -14.44 -13.96 -18.61
N GLY A 53 -14.35 -12.83 -19.31
CA GLY A 53 -15.24 -11.68 -19.15
C GLY A 53 -14.83 -10.67 -18.07
N VAL A 54 -13.71 -10.89 -17.36
CA VAL A 54 -13.19 -9.91 -16.38
C VAL A 54 -12.58 -8.73 -17.12
N ARG A 55 -12.94 -7.51 -16.69
CA ARG A 55 -12.38 -6.26 -17.20
C ARG A 55 -11.32 -5.74 -16.24
N ILE A 56 -10.15 -5.43 -16.77
CA ILE A 56 -9.03 -4.83 -16.04
C ILE A 56 -8.83 -3.43 -16.61
N ALA A 57 -8.99 -2.42 -15.77
CA ALA A 57 -8.67 -1.04 -16.08
C ALA A 57 -7.37 -0.67 -15.36
N SER A 58 -6.33 -0.32 -16.11
CA SER A 58 -5.03 0.10 -15.59
C SER A 58 -4.69 1.51 -16.06
N GLN A 59 -4.08 2.29 -15.18
CA GLN A 59 -3.66 3.66 -15.45
C GLN A 59 -2.29 3.85 -14.84
N ASP A 60 -1.31 4.22 -15.67
CA ASP A 60 0.03 4.52 -15.19
C ASP A 60 0.09 5.99 -14.74
N ILE A 61 0.44 6.18 -13.47
CA ILE A 61 0.57 7.50 -12.85
C ILE A 61 1.95 7.53 -12.18
N PRO A 62 2.82 8.48 -12.56
CA PRO A 62 4.16 8.57 -11.99
C PRO A 62 4.06 8.83 -10.49
N GLY A 63 4.55 7.89 -9.69
CA GLY A 63 4.55 7.99 -8.24
C GLY A 63 5.01 6.70 -7.56
N PRO A 64 5.44 6.79 -6.29
CA PRO A 64 5.89 5.60 -5.54
C PRO A 64 4.73 4.76 -4.98
N MET A 65 3.49 5.19 -5.19
CA MET A 65 2.29 4.57 -4.65
C MET A 65 1.43 4.05 -5.79
N CYS A 66 0.88 2.85 -5.63
CA CYS A 66 -0.14 2.31 -6.50
C CYS A 66 -1.38 1.97 -5.69
N CYS A 67 -2.55 2.01 -6.34
CA CYS A 67 -3.80 1.55 -5.77
C CYS A 67 -4.38 0.46 -6.65
N VAL A 68 -4.80 -0.64 -6.03
CA VAL A 68 -5.49 -1.73 -6.71
C VAL A 68 -6.85 -1.92 -6.04
N GLY A 69 -7.89 -1.96 -6.85
CA GLY A 69 -9.26 -2.21 -6.41
C GLY A 69 -9.90 -3.29 -7.26
N VAL A 70 -10.82 -4.05 -6.66
CA VAL A 70 -11.67 -5.00 -7.37
C VAL A 70 -13.11 -4.57 -7.13
N THR A 71 -13.86 -4.37 -8.21
CA THR A 71 -15.27 -4.03 -8.15
C THR A 71 -16.11 -5.14 -8.76
N VAL A 72 -17.26 -5.40 -8.15
CA VAL A 72 -18.24 -6.37 -8.64
C VAL A 72 -19.56 -5.64 -8.78
N ALA A 73 -20.26 -5.81 -9.90
CA ALA A 73 -21.58 -5.25 -10.13
C ALA A 73 -22.65 -6.03 -9.33
N ALA A 74 -22.56 -5.98 -8.01
CA ALA A 74 -23.45 -6.64 -7.06
C ALA A 74 -23.69 -5.74 -5.84
N GLY A 75 -24.80 -5.95 -5.16
CA GLY A 75 -25.21 -5.14 -4.01
C GLY A 75 -26.63 -5.46 -3.58
N SER A 76 -27.18 -4.69 -2.63
CA SER A 76 -28.50 -5.01 -2.06
C SER A 76 -29.65 -4.96 -3.06
N VAL A 77 -29.51 -4.26 -4.19
CA VAL A 77 -30.48 -4.30 -5.30
C VAL A 77 -30.65 -5.70 -5.92
N HIS A 78 -29.64 -6.57 -5.76
CA HIS A 78 -29.65 -7.95 -6.24
C HIS A 78 -30.00 -8.97 -5.14
N GLU A 79 -30.42 -8.52 -3.95
CA GLU A 79 -30.80 -9.41 -2.85
C GLU A 79 -32.22 -9.96 -3.00
N THR A 80 -32.45 -11.18 -2.53
CA THR A 80 -33.78 -11.75 -2.34
C THR A 80 -34.24 -11.58 -0.89
N PRO A 81 -35.53 -11.78 -0.56
CA PRO A 81 -36.00 -11.75 0.82
C PRO A 81 -35.26 -12.72 1.75
N SER A 82 -34.77 -13.84 1.20
CA SER A 82 -33.97 -14.83 1.96
C SER A 82 -32.50 -14.43 2.17
N SER A 83 -31.98 -13.49 1.38
CA SER A 83 -30.59 -13.01 1.46
C SER A 83 -30.50 -11.54 1.86
N ALA A 84 -31.55 -10.99 2.47
CA ALA A 84 -31.59 -9.59 2.89
C ALA A 84 -30.45 -9.28 3.87
N GLY A 85 -29.67 -8.24 3.56
CA GLY A 85 -28.50 -7.83 4.35
C GLY A 85 -27.21 -8.57 4.02
N ALA A 86 -27.22 -9.47 3.02
CA ALA A 86 -26.02 -10.20 2.61
C ALA A 86 -24.90 -9.26 2.11
N ALA A 87 -25.23 -8.21 1.33
CA ALA A 87 -24.21 -7.28 0.84
C ALA A 87 -23.50 -6.56 2.00
N HIS A 88 -24.26 -6.13 3.03
CA HIS A 88 -23.69 -5.49 4.21
C HIS A 88 -22.80 -6.44 5.03
N MET A 89 -23.24 -7.69 5.16
CA MET A 89 -22.43 -8.71 5.83
C MET A 89 -21.13 -9.01 5.05
N LEU A 90 -21.20 -9.10 3.72
CA LEU A 90 -20.02 -9.32 2.88
C LEU A 90 -19.00 -8.17 2.97
N GLU A 91 -19.46 -6.93 3.03
CA GLU A 91 -18.58 -5.76 3.25
C GLU A 91 -17.77 -5.89 4.55
N ARG A 92 -18.44 -6.30 5.64
CA ARG A 92 -17.80 -6.51 6.95
C ARG A 92 -16.84 -7.68 6.98
N LEU A 93 -17.04 -8.68 6.12
CA LEU A 93 -16.26 -9.91 6.06
C LEU A 93 -15.22 -9.92 4.93
N ALA A 94 -15.14 -8.87 4.12
CA ALA A 94 -14.30 -8.82 2.91
C ALA A 94 -12.82 -9.16 3.17
N PHE A 95 -12.30 -8.80 4.35
CA PHE A 95 -10.92 -9.08 4.79
C PHE A 95 -10.85 -9.98 6.03
N HIS A 96 -11.84 -10.89 6.17
CA HIS A 96 -11.75 -11.97 7.16
C HIS A 96 -10.75 -13.05 6.69
N GLU A 97 -10.76 -14.23 7.31
CA GLU A 97 -9.97 -15.39 6.88
C GLU A 97 -10.38 -15.92 5.50
N THR A 98 -9.41 -16.51 4.79
CA THR A 98 -9.63 -17.23 3.54
C THR A 98 -9.15 -18.67 3.71
N ARG A 99 -9.51 -19.57 2.78
CA ARG A 99 -9.04 -20.98 2.83
C ARG A 99 -7.52 -21.13 2.93
N ASN A 100 -6.77 -20.16 2.42
CA ASN A 100 -5.31 -20.21 2.36
C ASN A 100 -4.59 -19.27 3.35
N ARG A 101 -5.33 -18.42 4.08
CA ARG A 101 -4.76 -17.39 4.96
C ARG A 101 -5.64 -17.16 6.19
N SER A 102 -5.03 -17.22 7.37
CA SER A 102 -5.69 -16.88 8.63
C SER A 102 -5.91 -15.37 8.79
N LEU A 103 -6.85 -14.98 9.65
CA LEU A 103 -7.18 -13.57 9.91
C LEU A 103 -5.96 -12.74 10.35
N GLY A 104 -5.09 -13.32 11.19
CA GLY A 104 -3.88 -12.66 11.67
C GLY A 104 -2.90 -12.34 10.54
N GLU A 105 -2.73 -13.26 9.59
CA GLU A 105 -1.85 -13.05 8.43
C GLU A 105 -2.36 -11.95 7.51
N ILE A 106 -3.67 -11.88 7.29
CA ILE A 106 -4.28 -10.88 6.40
C ILE A 106 -4.13 -9.48 7.01
N LYS A 107 -4.42 -9.32 8.30
CA LYS A 107 -4.32 -8.02 8.99
C LYS A 107 -2.91 -7.42 8.99
N VAL A 108 -1.86 -8.26 9.00
CA VAL A 108 -0.47 -7.77 8.96
C VAL A 108 -0.07 -7.32 7.54
N LYS A 109 -0.68 -7.90 6.51
CA LYS A 109 -0.30 -7.68 5.11
C LYS A 109 -1.14 -6.64 4.39
N VAL A 110 -2.37 -6.43 4.84
CA VAL A 110 -3.30 -5.48 4.23
C VAL A 110 -3.14 -4.13 4.93
N VAL A 111 -2.41 -3.23 4.29
CA VAL A 111 -2.48 -1.80 4.59
C VAL A 111 -3.50 -1.21 3.64
N LEU A 112 -4.69 -0.91 4.17
CA LEU A 112 -5.74 -0.27 3.39
C LEU A 112 -5.32 1.17 3.09
N CYS A 113 -5.15 1.49 1.81
CA CYS A 113 -5.29 2.88 1.38
C CYS A 113 -6.71 3.32 1.76
N PRO A 114 -6.90 4.48 2.42
CA PRO A 114 -8.22 4.98 2.80
C PRO A 114 -8.96 5.52 1.55
N LEU A 115 -9.19 4.67 0.57
CA LEU A 115 -10.23 4.88 -0.43
C LEU A 115 -11.50 4.30 0.17
N SER A 116 -12.15 5.16 0.94
CA SER A 116 -13.43 4.87 1.58
C SER A 116 -14.47 4.51 0.51
N TRP A 117 -15.07 3.33 0.67
CA TRP A 117 -16.43 2.96 0.27
C TRP A 117 -16.92 3.38 -1.15
N MET A 118 -16.55 2.63 -2.18
CA MET A 118 -17.38 2.56 -3.39
C MET A 118 -17.58 1.10 -3.79
N ILE A 119 -18.34 0.36 -2.97
CA ILE A 119 -19.25 -0.64 -3.54
C ILE A 119 -20.39 0.18 -4.16
N CYS A 120 -20.13 0.75 -5.33
CA CYS A 120 -21.09 1.56 -6.03
C CYS A 120 -22.21 0.62 -6.49
N CYS A 121 -23.34 0.64 -5.77
CA CYS A 121 -24.60 0.14 -6.29
C CYS A 121 -25.00 1.07 -7.45
N SER A 122 -24.43 0.86 -8.63
CA SER A 122 -24.86 1.55 -9.84
C SER A 122 -26.30 1.14 -10.12
N LEU A 123 -27.24 1.99 -9.72
CA LEU A 123 -28.56 2.06 -10.34
C LEU A 123 -28.34 2.38 -11.83
N GLY A 124 -28.70 1.42 -12.67
CA GLY A 124 -29.31 1.64 -14.00
C GLY A 124 -28.56 2.51 -15.01
N GLY A 125 -28.16 1.84 -16.10
CA GLY A 125 -27.77 2.44 -17.38
C GLY A 125 -27.28 1.36 -18.33
#